data_AF-A0A7S4I274-F1
#
_entry.id   AF-A0A7S4I274-F1
#
_cell.length_a   1.000
_cell.length_b   1.000
_cell.length_c   1.000
_cell.angle_alpha   90.00
_cell.angle_beta   90.00
_cell.angle_gamma   90.00
#
_symmetry.space_group_name_H-M   'P 1'
#
loop_
_entity.id
_entity.type
_entity.pdbx_description
1 polymer ?
#
loop_
_entity_poly.entity_id
_entity_poly.type
_entity_poly.pdbx_seq_one_letter_code
_entity_poly.pdbx_strand_id
1 'polypeptide(L)'
;GIEYYFSSWSDVFNFDYTTLTQVQTIRRESIESLDDCGSDAIFRQREYVDGDWDGMVTIGIKSSGSLTRSEALDEPFAPGSSYEEDSEEFIEFDQHPCQSDYAANTRITLNEVPSITSCDDLNDFFPDAIDGSSDSFDVDMGSSYTYVEYRNGVISNGTEVSLAAIVTYSSMDDAQSDTNGNVG
;
A
#
# COMPACT_ATOMS: atom_id res chain seq x y z
N GLY A 1 -7.42 -10.09 18.36
CA GLY A 1 -6.79 -10.74 17.19
C GLY A 1 -5.50 -10.04 16.83
N ILE A 2 -5.59 -8.75 16.49
CA ILE A 2 -4.47 -7.90 16.06
C ILE A 2 -3.31 -7.85 17.09
N GLU A 3 -3.61 -7.64 18.37
CA GLU A 3 -2.59 -7.65 19.44
C GLU A 3 -1.80 -8.96 19.50
N TYR A 4 -2.48 -10.11 19.33
CA TYR A 4 -1.82 -11.41 19.28
C TYR A 4 -0.95 -11.58 18.03
N TYR A 5 -1.39 -11.03 16.90
CA TYR A 5 -0.60 -11.01 15.67
C TYR A 5 0.70 -10.20 15.88
N PHE A 6 0.61 -8.97 16.40
CA PHE A 6 1.81 -8.15 16.63
C PHE A 6 2.73 -8.71 17.72
N SER A 7 2.18 -9.28 18.80
CA SER A 7 3.00 -9.94 19.81
C SER A 7 3.76 -11.13 19.23
N SER A 8 3.11 -11.92 18.36
CA SER A 8 3.76 -13.07 17.71
C SER A 8 4.93 -12.65 16.83
N TRP A 9 4.78 -11.58 16.03
CA TRP A 9 5.89 -11.03 15.24
C TRP A 9 6.99 -10.47 16.14
N SER A 10 6.63 -9.71 17.16
CA SER A 10 7.57 -9.16 18.14
C SER A 10 8.44 -10.23 18.80
N ASP A 11 7.83 -11.36 19.19
CA ASP A 11 8.54 -12.49 19.79
C ASP A 11 9.50 -13.16 18.80
N VAL A 12 9.10 -13.35 17.54
CA VAL A 12 9.93 -13.99 16.51
C VAL A 12 11.15 -13.15 16.16
N PHE A 13 10.98 -11.84 16.05
CA PHE A 13 12.03 -10.90 15.65
C PHE A 13 12.73 -10.23 16.84
N ASN A 14 12.33 -10.58 18.06
CA ASN A 14 12.92 -10.11 19.31
C ASN A 14 12.97 -8.57 19.43
N PHE A 15 11.82 -7.93 19.21
CA PHE A 15 11.62 -6.50 19.47
C PHE A 15 10.29 -6.26 20.19
N ASP A 16 10.11 -5.08 20.79
CA ASP A 16 8.86 -4.70 21.46
C ASP A 16 8.02 -3.78 20.56
N TYR A 17 6.99 -4.32 19.91
CA TYR A 17 6.11 -3.53 19.04
C TYR A 17 5.37 -2.39 19.77
N THR A 18 5.22 -2.44 21.09
CA THR A 18 4.51 -1.39 21.85
C THR A 18 5.32 -0.10 21.93
N THR A 19 6.62 -0.16 21.61
CA THR A 19 7.49 1.01 21.47
C THR A 19 7.37 1.68 20.09
N LEU A 20 6.73 1.02 19.13
CA LEU A 20 6.50 1.55 17.78
C LEU A 20 5.30 2.48 17.77
N THR A 21 5.32 3.44 16.84
CA THR A 21 4.22 4.38 16.63
C THR A 21 3.03 3.63 16.06
N GLN A 22 1.88 3.77 16.73
CA GLN A 22 0.60 3.25 16.25
C GLN A 22 -0.01 4.20 15.24
N VAL A 23 -0.51 3.66 14.13
CA VAL A 23 -1.37 4.39 13.20
C VAL A 23 -2.57 3.49 12.89
N GLN A 24 -3.78 4.02 13.02
CA GLN A 24 -5.03 3.32 12.73
C GLN A 24 -5.80 4.08 11.67
N THR A 25 -6.28 3.37 10.66
CA THR A 25 -7.06 4.00 9.59
C THR A 25 -8.03 3.04 8.94
N ILE A 26 -9.11 3.59 8.39
CA ILE A 26 -10.04 2.87 7.52
C ILE A 26 -9.95 3.49 6.13
N ARG A 27 -9.82 2.65 5.11
CA ARG A 27 -9.72 3.09 3.73
C ARG A 27 -10.60 2.28 2.80
N ARG A 28 -10.97 2.87 1.67
CA ARG A 28 -11.38 2.12 0.48
C ARG A 28 -10.17 1.97 -0.42
N GLU A 29 -10.08 0.89 -1.17
CA GLU A 29 -8.96 0.67 -2.10
C GLU A 29 -9.43 0.05 -3.41
N SER A 30 -8.72 0.41 -4.48
CA SER A 30 -8.75 -0.23 -5.79
C SER A 30 -7.34 -0.74 -6.09
N ILE A 31 -7.25 -1.94 -6.67
CA ILE A 31 -6.01 -2.61 -7.02
C ILE A 31 -6.19 -3.16 -8.43
N GLU A 32 -5.48 -2.59 -9.39
CA GLU A 32 -5.65 -2.92 -10.81
C GLU A 32 -4.32 -3.38 -11.42
N SER A 33 -4.39 -4.30 -12.38
CA SER A 33 -3.23 -4.66 -13.20
C SER A 33 -2.93 -3.53 -14.18
N LEU A 34 -1.65 -3.30 -14.48
CA LEU A 34 -1.20 -2.31 -15.45
C LEU A 34 -0.83 -2.92 -16.82
N ASP A 35 -1.21 -4.18 -17.07
CA ASP A 35 -0.86 -4.92 -18.29
C ASP A 35 -1.23 -4.15 -19.57
N ASP A 36 -2.42 -3.53 -19.58
CA ASP A 36 -2.93 -2.74 -20.72
C ASP A 36 -2.21 -1.39 -20.89
N CYS A 37 -1.46 -0.97 -19.87
CA CYS A 37 -0.64 0.23 -19.86
C CYS A 37 0.87 -0.07 -20.05
N GLY A 38 1.20 -1.25 -20.60
CA GLY A 38 2.58 -1.63 -20.94
C GLY A 38 3.46 -2.02 -19.75
N SER A 39 2.87 -2.20 -18.57
CA SER A 39 3.59 -2.50 -17.33
C SER A 39 3.05 -3.78 -16.69
N ASP A 40 3.90 -4.65 -16.17
CA ASP A 40 3.46 -5.80 -15.37
C ASP A 40 3.20 -5.42 -13.91
N ALA A 41 3.37 -4.14 -13.54
CA ALA A 41 3.13 -3.66 -12.19
C ALA A 41 1.64 -3.65 -11.81
N ILE A 42 1.39 -3.42 -10.53
CA ILE A 42 0.05 -3.27 -9.97
C ILE A 42 -0.14 -1.82 -9.53
N PHE A 43 -1.21 -1.20 -10.00
CA PHE A 43 -1.68 0.09 -9.51
C PHE A 43 -2.51 -0.07 -8.24
N ARG A 44 -2.39 0.90 -7.33
CA ARG A 44 -3.18 0.97 -6.10
C ARG A 44 -3.65 2.38 -5.83
N GLN A 45 -4.95 2.59 -5.78
CA GLN A 45 -5.56 3.81 -5.23
C GLN A 45 -6.16 3.51 -3.87
N ARG A 46 -5.92 4.40 -2.90
CA ARG A 46 -6.45 4.31 -1.54
C ARG A 46 -7.04 5.63 -1.12
N GLU A 47 -8.28 5.57 -0.65
CA GLU A 47 -9.01 6.71 -0.10
C GLU A 47 -9.23 6.46 1.39
N TYR A 48 -8.59 7.26 2.23
CA TYR A 48 -8.66 7.13 3.67
C TYR A 48 -9.85 7.92 4.20
N VAL A 49 -10.78 7.22 4.86
CA VAL A 49 -12.11 7.74 5.20
C VAL A 49 -12.37 7.81 6.71
N ASP A 50 -11.38 7.37 7.52
CA ASP A 50 -11.37 7.53 8.98
C ASP A 50 -9.97 7.24 9.56
N GLY A 51 -9.76 7.68 10.79
CA GLY A 51 -8.54 7.48 11.58
C GLY A 51 -7.46 8.53 11.32
N ASP A 52 -6.21 8.15 11.54
CA ASP A 52 -5.07 9.09 11.54
C ASP A 52 -4.81 9.74 10.18
N TRP A 53 -5.24 9.10 9.09
CA TRP A 53 -5.05 9.55 7.70
C TRP A 53 -6.37 9.99 7.05
N ASP A 54 -7.41 10.27 7.84
CA ASP A 54 -8.71 10.68 7.31
C ASP A 54 -8.62 11.86 6.33
N GLY A 55 -9.29 11.71 5.19
CA GLY A 55 -9.31 12.69 4.10
C GLY A 55 -8.09 12.65 3.16
N MET A 56 -7.09 11.81 3.43
CA MET A 56 -5.94 11.63 2.53
C MET A 56 -6.27 10.65 1.40
N VAL A 57 -5.57 10.82 0.26
CA VAL A 57 -5.57 9.88 -0.85
C VAL A 57 -4.15 9.48 -1.13
N THR A 58 -3.92 8.20 -1.43
CA THR A 58 -2.64 7.77 -1.97
C THR A 58 -2.86 6.98 -3.23
N ILE A 59 -2.03 7.23 -4.25
CA ILE A 59 -1.88 6.35 -5.39
C ILE A 59 -0.49 5.73 -5.35
N GLY A 60 -0.30 4.60 -6.02
CA GLY A 60 1.01 3.97 -6.07
C GLY A 60 1.08 2.83 -7.05
N ILE A 61 2.31 2.45 -7.37
CA ILE A 61 2.64 1.27 -8.15
C ILE A 61 3.48 0.32 -7.30
N LYS A 62 3.24 -0.98 -7.46
CA LYS A 62 3.99 -2.06 -6.81
C LYS A 62 4.37 -3.10 -7.86
N SER A 63 5.60 -3.61 -7.79
CA SER A 63 6.07 -4.66 -8.69
C SER A 63 5.21 -5.90 -8.53
N SER A 64 4.90 -6.58 -9.64
CA SER A 64 4.22 -7.86 -9.57
C SER A 64 5.22 -9.01 -9.43
N GLY A 65 4.85 -10.02 -8.65
CA GLY A 65 5.68 -11.21 -8.47
C GLY A 65 6.90 -11.02 -7.57
N SER A 66 7.70 -12.07 -7.50
CA SER A 66 8.81 -12.18 -6.56
C SER A 66 10.13 -11.78 -7.20
N LEU A 67 10.65 -10.63 -6.80
CA LEU A 67 11.92 -10.12 -7.30
C LEU A 67 13.07 -10.46 -6.35
N THR A 68 14.27 -10.52 -6.91
CA THR A 68 15.50 -10.33 -6.13
C THR A 68 15.64 -8.85 -5.73
N ARG A 69 16.46 -8.58 -4.72
CA ARG A 69 16.75 -7.19 -4.30
C ARG A 69 17.31 -6.32 -5.42
N SER A 70 18.12 -6.89 -6.32
CA SER A 70 18.69 -6.13 -7.44
C SER A 70 17.62 -5.76 -8.44
N GLU A 71 16.76 -6.72 -8.80
CA GLU A 71 15.65 -6.46 -9.73
C GLU A 71 14.70 -5.39 -9.15
N ALA A 72 14.35 -5.48 -7.86
CA ALA A 72 13.53 -4.46 -7.20
C ALA A 72 14.19 -3.06 -7.13
N LEU A 73 15.53 -2.97 -7.17
CA LEU A 73 16.24 -1.69 -7.25
C LEU A 73 16.29 -1.11 -8.67
N ASP A 74 16.10 -1.94 -9.68
CA ASP A 74 16.17 -1.57 -11.10
C ASP A 74 14.78 -1.27 -11.69
N GLU A 75 13.71 -1.41 -10.90
CA GLU A 75 12.33 -1.09 -11.30
C GLU A 75 12.18 0.40 -11.63
N PRO A 76 11.55 0.78 -12.77
CA PRO A 76 11.49 2.16 -13.25
C PRO A 76 10.34 2.93 -12.58
N PHE A 77 10.25 2.88 -11.25
CA PHE A 77 9.08 3.35 -10.50
C PHE A 77 9.18 4.79 -10.03
N ALA A 78 10.10 5.57 -10.59
CA ALA A 78 10.26 6.97 -10.24
C ALA A 78 8.94 7.74 -10.48
N PRO A 79 8.54 8.59 -9.53
CA PRO A 79 7.35 9.41 -9.68
C PRO A 79 7.56 10.48 -10.75
N GLY A 80 6.47 10.97 -11.33
CA GLY A 80 6.49 12.14 -12.20
C GLY A 80 7.05 13.36 -11.45
N SER A 81 7.82 14.20 -12.16
CA SER A 81 8.54 15.34 -11.57
C SER A 81 7.68 16.31 -10.74
N SER A 82 6.37 16.40 -11.03
CA SER A 82 5.42 17.23 -10.28
C SER A 82 5.08 16.69 -8.90
N TYR A 83 5.42 15.42 -8.62
CA TYR A 83 5.01 14.67 -7.42
C TYR A 83 6.20 14.21 -6.56
N GLU A 84 7.44 14.54 -6.94
CA GLU A 84 8.65 14.11 -6.22
C GLU A 84 8.59 14.43 -4.72
N GLU A 85 8.15 15.64 -4.35
CA GLU A 85 8.09 16.07 -2.94
C GLU A 85 7.01 15.35 -2.12
N ASP A 86 5.95 14.86 -2.77
CA ASP A 86 4.80 14.20 -2.14
C ASP A 86 4.87 12.67 -2.28
N SER A 87 6.03 12.16 -2.68
CA SER A 87 6.25 10.75 -2.99
C SER A 87 7.17 10.04 -2.00
N GLU A 88 6.98 8.74 -1.90
CA GLU A 88 7.84 7.82 -1.16
C GLU A 88 8.16 6.63 -2.06
N GLU A 89 9.45 6.48 -2.40
CA GLU A 89 10.00 5.32 -3.09
C GLU A 89 10.66 4.40 -2.07
N PHE A 90 10.28 3.13 -2.06
CA PHE A 90 10.82 2.17 -1.11
C PHE A 90 10.81 0.74 -1.65
N ILE A 91 11.71 -0.07 -1.11
CA ILE A 91 11.75 -1.51 -1.37
C ILE A 91 11.37 -2.22 -0.08
N GLU A 92 10.37 -3.08 -0.18
CA GLU A 92 9.96 -3.94 0.92
C GLU A 92 10.46 -5.37 0.70
N PHE A 93 10.85 -6.03 1.80
CA PHE A 93 11.03 -7.47 1.82
C PHE A 93 9.78 -8.07 2.45
N ASP A 94 8.86 -8.57 1.63
CA ASP A 94 7.61 -9.14 2.07
C ASP A 94 7.86 -10.55 2.61
N GLN A 95 7.67 -10.72 3.92
CA GLN A 95 7.92 -11.97 4.59
C GLN A 95 6.62 -12.77 4.74
N HIS A 96 6.26 -13.54 3.71
CA HIS A 96 5.11 -14.43 3.75
C HIS A 96 5.51 -15.90 4.03
N PRO A 97 4.72 -16.69 4.79
CA PRO A 97 5.08 -18.06 5.18
C PRO A 97 5.37 -19.03 4.03
N CYS A 98 4.79 -18.78 2.85
CA CYS A 98 4.98 -19.63 1.67
C CYS A 98 6.15 -19.19 0.79
N GLN A 99 6.47 -17.90 0.78
CA GLN A 99 7.47 -17.29 -0.08
C GLN A 99 7.82 -15.92 0.49
N SER A 100 9.10 -15.57 0.52
CA SER A 100 9.54 -14.23 0.89
C SER A 100 10.27 -13.62 -0.30
N ASP A 101 9.94 -12.38 -0.64
CA ASP A 101 10.39 -11.72 -1.84
C ASP A 101 10.62 -10.22 -1.64
N TYR A 102 11.32 -9.61 -2.58
CA TYR A 102 11.45 -8.16 -2.64
C TYR A 102 10.38 -7.60 -3.58
N ALA A 103 9.86 -6.43 -3.23
CA ALA A 103 9.00 -5.66 -4.11
C ALA A 103 9.38 -4.18 -4.09
N ALA A 104 9.42 -3.57 -5.28
CA ALA A 104 9.55 -2.13 -5.42
C ALA A 104 8.17 -1.49 -5.26
N ASN A 105 8.15 -0.35 -4.57
CA ASN A 105 6.95 0.43 -4.38
C ASN A 105 7.27 1.91 -4.56
N THR A 106 6.34 2.60 -5.21
CA THR A 106 6.28 4.06 -5.16
C THR A 106 4.88 4.46 -4.77
N ARG A 107 4.79 5.42 -3.84
CA ARG A 107 3.52 5.96 -3.36
C ARG A 107 3.54 7.47 -3.46
N ILE A 108 2.47 8.04 -3.98
CA ILE A 108 2.25 9.49 -4.03
C ILE A 108 1.07 9.81 -3.13
N THR A 109 1.24 10.79 -2.24
CA THR A 109 0.17 11.30 -1.37
C THR A 109 -0.50 12.50 -2.04
N LEU A 110 -1.82 12.47 -2.12
CA LEU A 110 -2.63 13.47 -2.80
C LEU A 110 -3.67 14.07 -1.83
N ASN A 111 -4.07 15.31 -2.14
CA ASN A 111 -5.11 16.02 -1.39
C ASN A 111 -6.53 15.76 -1.91
N GLU A 112 -6.66 15.17 -3.09
CA GLU A 112 -7.94 14.85 -3.72
C GLU A 112 -7.81 13.60 -4.58
N VAL A 113 -8.96 12.96 -4.86
CA VAL A 113 -9.01 11.77 -5.71
C VAL A 113 -8.77 12.19 -7.17
N PRO A 114 -7.70 11.70 -7.83
CA PRO A 114 -7.44 12.04 -9.22
C PRO A 114 -8.46 11.36 -10.14
N SER A 115 -8.79 12.01 -11.26
CA SER A 115 -9.59 11.41 -12.31
C SER A 115 -8.67 10.66 -13.27
N ILE A 116 -8.54 9.34 -13.08
CA ILE A 116 -7.73 8.47 -13.93
C ILE A 116 -8.68 7.67 -14.82
N THR A 117 -8.58 7.85 -16.13
CA THR A 117 -9.43 7.19 -17.12
C THR A 117 -8.65 6.54 -18.26
N SER A 118 -7.34 6.73 -18.28
CA SER A 118 -6.45 6.24 -19.33
C SER A 118 -5.03 5.98 -18.81
N CYS A 119 -4.25 5.23 -19.58
CA CYS A 119 -2.83 5.02 -19.29
C CYS A 119 -2.01 6.32 -19.41
N ASP A 120 -2.44 7.27 -20.25
CA ASP A 120 -1.86 8.62 -20.34
C ASP A 120 -2.03 9.38 -19.00
N ASP A 121 -3.21 9.31 -18.38
CA ASP A 121 -3.44 9.90 -17.05
C ASP A 121 -2.53 9.27 -15.97
N LEU A 122 -2.22 7.96 -16.08
CA LEU A 122 -1.28 7.29 -15.20
C LEU A 122 0.19 7.66 -15.48
N ASN A 123 0.54 7.88 -16.74
CA ASN A 123 1.89 8.26 -17.16
C ASN A 123 2.30 9.60 -16.54
N ASP A 124 1.37 10.53 -16.31
CA ASP A 124 1.63 11.77 -15.56
C ASP A 124 2.19 11.51 -14.15
N PHE A 125 1.77 10.42 -13.50
CA PHE A 125 2.21 10.05 -12.14
C PHE A 125 3.45 9.15 -12.14
N PHE A 126 3.58 8.25 -13.12
CA PHE A 126 4.64 7.24 -13.19
C PHE A 126 5.21 7.13 -14.62
N PRO A 127 5.90 8.16 -15.13
CA PRO A 127 6.22 8.29 -16.54
C PRO A 127 7.19 7.23 -17.06
N ASP A 128 8.02 6.68 -16.18
CA ASP A 128 9.03 5.68 -16.53
C ASP A 128 8.50 4.24 -16.44
N ALA A 129 7.39 4.03 -15.72
CA ALA A 129 6.79 2.70 -15.51
C ALA A 129 5.63 2.39 -16.44
N ILE A 130 5.01 3.42 -17.05
CA ILE A 130 3.74 3.34 -17.76
C ILE A 130 3.91 3.81 -19.20
N ASP A 131 3.38 3.07 -20.18
CA ASP A 131 3.26 3.57 -21.54
C ASP A 131 2.15 4.64 -21.60
N GLY A 132 2.48 5.87 -22.01
CA GLY A 132 1.52 6.98 -22.18
C GLY A 132 0.59 6.81 -23.39
N SER A 133 -0.10 5.67 -23.48
CA SER A 133 -1.09 5.38 -24.51
C SER A 133 -2.46 5.94 -24.12
N SER A 134 -3.32 6.16 -25.12
CA SER A 134 -4.71 6.55 -24.88
C SER A 134 -5.62 5.35 -24.53
N ASP A 135 -5.04 4.22 -24.15
CA ASP A 135 -5.81 3.03 -23.79
C ASP A 135 -6.57 3.29 -22.49
N SER A 136 -7.80 2.77 -22.42
CA SER A 136 -8.68 2.99 -21.27
C SER A 136 -8.13 2.31 -20.04
N PHE A 137 -8.13 3.03 -18.92
CA PHE A 137 -7.79 2.49 -17.62
C PHE A 137 -8.86 2.93 -16.62
N ASP A 138 -9.61 1.97 -16.09
CA ASP A 138 -10.72 2.25 -15.18
C ASP A 138 -10.33 1.86 -13.76
N VAL A 139 -10.40 2.82 -12.84
CA VAL A 139 -10.22 2.58 -11.41
C VAL A 139 -11.58 2.25 -10.79
N ASP A 140 -11.81 0.99 -10.43
CA ASP A 140 -13.03 0.58 -9.73
C ASP A 140 -12.83 0.60 -8.22
N MET A 141 -13.27 1.68 -7.58
CA MET A 141 -13.29 1.78 -6.13
C MET A 141 -14.32 0.81 -5.55
N GLY A 142 -13.83 -0.32 -5.03
CA GLY A 142 -14.66 -1.35 -4.41
C GLY A 142 -15.58 -0.82 -3.29
N SER A 143 -16.64 -1.58 -2.99
CA SER A 143 -17.61 -1.23 -1.95
C SER A 143 -17.19 -1.63 -0.53
N SER A 144 -16.05 -2.29 -0.37
CA SER A 144 -15.51 -2.72 0.91
C SER A 144 -14.66 -1.64 1.57
N TYR A 145 -14.50 -1.79 2.89
CA TYR A 145 -13.68 -0.94 3.73
C TYR A 145 -12.58 -1.78 4.36
N THR A 146 -11.35 -1.29 4.32
CA THR A 146 -10.18 -1.96 4.86
C THR A 146 -9.72 -1.19 6.09
N TYR A 147 -9.85 -1.81 7.27
CA TYR A 147 -9.18 -1.34 8.48
C TYR A 147 -7.71 -1.74 8.42
N VAL A 148 -6.83 -0.80 8.71
CA VAL A 148 -5.40 -1.05 8.81
C VAL A 148 -4.87 -0.47 10.10
N GLU A 149 -4.14 -1.30 10.83
CA GLU A 149 -3.32 -0.87 11.95
C GLU A 149 -1.85 -1.07 11.62
N TYR A 150 -1.09 0.02 11.68
CA TYR A 150 0.35 0.00 11.53
C TYR A 150 1.06 0.14 12.87
N ARG A 151 2.21 -0.53 12.99
CA ARG A 151 3.22 -0.32 14.03
C ARG A 151 4.53 0.03 13.34
N ASN A 152 4.89 1.31 13.37
CA ASN A 152 6.02 1.85 12.62
C ASN A 152 7.13 2.34 13.55
N GLY A 153 8.37 2.05 13.22
CA GLY A 153 9.51 2.64 13.91
C GLY A 153 10.82 1.92 13.66
N VAL A 154 11.83 2.31 14.42
CA VAL A 154 13.17 1.76 14.34
C VAL A 154 13.39 0.83 15.53
N ILE A 155 13.70 -0.44 15.25
CA ILE A 155 14.02 -1.42 16.30
C ILE A 155 15.48 -1.30 16.76
N SER A 156 15.86 -2.01 17.82
CA SER A 156 17.12 -1.81 18.56
C SER A 156 18.41 -1.92 17.74
N ASN A 157 18.38 -2.60 16.59
CA ASN A 157 19.52 -2.76 15.68
C ASN A 157 19.60 -1.66 14.61
N GLY A 158 18.72 -0.66 14.64
CA GLY A 158 18.64 0.43 13.66
C GLY A 158 17.82 0.11 12.40
N THR A 159 17.19 -1.07 12.32
CA THR A 159 16.31 -1.42 11.20
C THR A 159 14.96 -0.74 11.34
N GLU A 160 14.50 -0.08 10.27
CA GLU A 160 13.13 0.41 10.14
C GLU A 160 12.18 -0.77 9.90
N VAL A 161 11.08 -0.78 10.65
CA VAL A 161 10.05 -1.81 10.60
C VAL A 161 8.69 -1.14 10.50
N SER A 162 7.86 -1.68 9.61
CA SER A 162 6.42 -1.44 9.57
C SER A 162 5.71 -2.78 9.70
N LEU A 163 4.96 -2.99 10.78
CA LEU A 163 4.02 -4.09 10.87
C LEU A 163 2.64 -3.58 10.48
N ALA A 164 1.92 -4.33 9.66
CA ALA A 164 0.56 -3.99 9.28
C ALA A 164 -0.38 -5.16 9.57
N ALA A 165 -1.47 -4.88 10.29
CA ALA A 165 -2.63 -5.77 10.37
C ALA A 165 -3.74 -5.19 9.51
N ILE A 166 -4.24 -5.99 8.56
CA ILE A 166 -5.22 -5.56 7.56
C ILE A 166 -6.45 -6.45 7.70
N VAL A 167 -7.63 -5.83 7.84
CA VAL A 167 -8.91 -6.53 7.92
C VAL A 167 -9.93 -5.83 7.03
N THR A 168 -10.63 -6.61 6.19
CA THR A 168 -11.62 -6.09 5.24
C THR A 168 -13.03 -6.32 5.75
N TYR A 169 -13.87 -5.29 5.65
CA TYR A 169 -15.26 -5.25 6.07
C TYR A 169 -16.16 -4.83 4.90
N SER A 170 -17.42 -5.28 4.94
CA SER A 170 -18.43 -4.91 3.93
C SER A 170 -19.05 -3.54 4.15
N SER A 171 -18.90 -2.95 5.34
CA SER A 171 -19.50 -1.66 5.69
C SER A 171 -18.55 -0.82 6.55
N MET A 172 -18.76 0.50 6.51
CA MET A 172 -17.99 1.45 7.31
C MET A 172 -18.25 1.24 8.80
N ASP A 173 -19.52 1.11 9.19
CA ASP A 173 -19.92 0.89 10.58
C ASP A 173 -19.21 -0.35 11.15
N ASP A 174 -19.16 -1.46 10.39
CA ASP A 174 -18.47 -2.67 10.86
C ASP A 174 -16.97 -2.49 11.04
N ALA A 175 -16.33 -1.70 10.16
CA ALA A 175 -14.91 -1.39 10.26
C ALA A 175 -14.62 -0.49 11.48
N GLN A 176 -15.51 0.45 11.81
CA GLN A 176 -15.36 1.35 12.96
C GLN A 176 -15.61 0.65 14.30
N SER A 177 -16.62 -0.21 14.38
CA SER A 177 -16.95 -0.92 15.62
C SER A 177 -16.26 -2.28 15.77
N ASP A 178 -15.45 -2.69 14.79
CA ASP A 178 -14.86 -4.03 14.71
C ASP A 178 -15.92 -5.14 14.89
N THR A 179 -17.13 -4.93 14.35
CA THR A 179 -18.29 -5.79 14.60
C THR A 179 -18.43 -6.98 13.65
N ASN A 180 -17.40 -7.28 12.84
CA ASN A 180 -17.29 -8.55 12.11
C ASN A 180 -16.42 -9.60 12.81
N GLY A 181 -16.44 -9.62 14.14
CA GLY A 181 -15.89 -10.71 14.96
C GLY A 181 -16.61 -12.07 14.84
N ASN A 182 -17.53 -12.26 13.89
CA ASN A 182 -18.02 -13.58 13.49
C ASN A 182 -17.20 -14.11 12.31
N VAL A 183 -15.88 -14.22 12.51
CA VAL A 183 -15.07 -15.17 11.77
C VAL A 183 -15.22 -16.50 12.52
N GLY A 184 -16.25 -17.27 12.13
CA GLY A 184 -16.40 -18.66 12.53
C GLY A 184 -15.46 -19.58 11.77
#